data_AF-A0A1F4SDT9-F1
#
_entry.id   AF-A0A1F4SDT9-F1
#
_cell.length_a   1.000
_cell.length_b   1.000
_cell.length_c   1.000
_cell.angle_alpha   90.00
_cell.angle_beta   90.00
_cell.angle_gamma   90.00
#
_symmetry.space_group_name_H-M   'P 1'
#
loop_
_entity.id
_entity.type
_entity.pdbx_description
1 polymer ?
#
loop_
_entity_poly.entity_id
_entity_poly.type
_entity_poly.pdbx_seq_one_letter_code
_entity_poly.pdbx_strand_id
1 'polypeptide(L)'
;MAQDHSFDITSQANLTEVDNAIQMSMKEILNRFDFKGSKSDLQRAEAIITIISDDDYKLKSVIDILQGKLVKRGISLKFLDYGKIEQALGGTIRQEIKIKQGIEQEQAKEINKTIKEMKLKVQSQIQGDQLRVSAKKIDDLQAVMQKLKQVNFPIELQFVNYR
;
A
#
# COMPACT_ATOMS: atom_id res chain seq x y z
N MET A 1 -36.12 10.58 -10.96
CA MET A 1 -34.83 11.17 -11.39
C MET A 1 -33.84 10.03 -11.43
N ALA A 2 -33.13 9.81 -12.54
CA ALA A 2 -32.21 8.67 -12.65
C ALA A 2 -31.14 8.78 -11.56
N GLN A 3 -30.99 7.73 -10.76
CA GLN A 3 -29.96 7.65 -9.74
C GLN A 3 -28.61 7.54 -10.45
N ASP A 4 -27.72 8.50 -10.22
CA ASP A 4 -26.37 8.45 -10.80
C ASP A 4 -25.58 7.30 -10.15
N HIS A 5 -24.88 6.54 -10.97
CA HIS A 5 -24.00 5.46 -10.50
C HIS A 5 -22.70 6.06 -9.98
N SER A 6 -22.09 5.42 -8.98
CA SER A 6 -20.80 5.89 -8.44
C SER A 6 -19.95 4.77 -7.86
N PHE A 7 -18.66 5.07 -7.68
CA PHE A 7 -17.73 4.29 -6.88
C PHE A 7 -16.72 5.22 -6.23
N ASP A 8 -16.03 4.73 -5.21
CA ASP A 8 -14.94 5.45 -4.55
C ASP A 8 -13.59 4.82 -4.93
N ILE A 9 -12.61 5.69 -5.20
CA ILE A 9 -11.20 5.34 -5.36
C ILE A 9 -10.52 5.59 -4.02
N THR A 10 -9.96 4.54 -3.45
CA THR A 10 -9.22 4.57 -2.18
C THR A 10 -7.82 3.99 -2.37
N SER A 11 -6.93 4.26 -1.42
CA SER A 11 -5.60 3.64 -1.36
C SER A 11 -5.32 3.31 0.10
N GLN A 12 -5.85 2.20 0.59
CA GLN A 12 -5.74 1.82 2.00
C GLN A 12 -5.21 0.39 2.16
N ALA A 13 -4.06 0.24 2.80
CA ALA A 13 -3.53 -1.08 3.13
C ALA A 13 -4.34 -1.69 4.27
N ASN A 14 -4.73 -2.96 4.14
CA ASN A 14 -5.35 -3.71 5.23
C ASN A 14 -4.30 -4.00 6.31
N LEU A 15 -4.32 -3.23 7.39
CA LEU A 15 -3.34 -3.31 8.47
C LEU A 15 -3.39 -4.65 9.24
N THR A 16 -4.57 -5.28 9.32
CA THR A 16 -4.70 -6.63 9.91
C THR A 16 -3.96 -7.67 9.08
N GLU A 17 -4.04 -7.57 7.75
CA GLU A 17 -3.29 -8.45 6.85
C GLU A 17 -1.78 -8.16 6.87
N VAL A 18 -1.39 -6.90 7.11
CA VAL A 18 0.02 -6.54 7.37
C VAL A 18 0.52 -7.19 8.68
N ASP A 19 -0.24 -7.13 9.76
CA ASP A 19 0.13 -7.81 11.03
C ASP A 19 0.30 -9.31 10.84
N ASN A 20 -0.64 -9.93 10.11
CA ASN A 20 -0.57 -11.34 9.79
C ASN A 20 0.68 -11.67 8.95
N ALA A 21 1.05 -10.80 7.99
CA ALA A 21 2.28 -10.94 7.21
C ALA A 21 3.53 -10.83 8.09
N ILE A 22 3.56 -9.89 9.04
CA ILE A 22 4.65 -9.69 10.00
C ILE A 22 4.83 -10.94 10.88
N GLN A 23 3.75 -11.45 11.46
CA GLN A 23 3.80 -12.66 12.29
C GLN A 23 4.32 -13.88 11.52
N MET A 24 3.89 -14.05 10.26
CA MET A 24 4.39 -15.13 9.40
C MET A 24 5.86 -14.95 9.02
N SER A 25 6.29 -13.70 8.82
CA SER A 25 7.69 -13.37 8.54
C SER A 25 8.57 -13.72 9.72
N MET A 26 8.15 -13.33 10.93
CA MET A 26 8.87 -13.67 12.17
C MET A 26 8.96 -15.17 12.41
N LYS A 27 7.89 -15.93 12.17
CA LYS A 27 7.93 -17.40 12.26
C LYS A 27 8.94 -18.02 11.28
N GLU A 28 9.06 -17.47 10.07
CA GLU A 28 10.04 -17.95 9.10
C GLU A 28 11.47 -17.60 9.52
N ILE A 29 11.71 -16.37 9.96
CA ILE A 29 13.01 -15.88 10.45
C ILE A 29 13.51 -16.74 11.61
N LEU A 30 12.66 -17.05 12.59
CA LEU A 30 13.04 -17.87 13.75
C LEU A 30 13.47 -19.30 13.38
N ASN A 31 12.95 -19.84 12.27
CA ASN A 31 13.27 -21.18 11.81
C ASN A 31 14.47 -21.24 10.85
N ARG A 32 14.98 -20.08 10.43
CA ARG A 32 16.11 -19.98 9.49
C ARG A 32 17.44 -20.13 10.21
N PHE A 33 18.30 -21.01 9.72
CA PHE A 33 19.60 -21.31 10.34
C PHE A 33 20.53 -20.09 10.36
N ASP A 34 20.53 -19.28 9.31
CA ASP A 34 21.32 -18.04 9.17
C ASP A 34 20.88 -16.93 10.15
N PHE A 35 19.68 -17.05 10.73
CA PHE A 35 19.16 -16.16 11.76
C PHE A 35 19.33 -16.70 13.18
N LYS A 36 19.98 -17.85 13.37
CA LYS A 36 20.19 -18.42 14.70
C LYS A 36 21.02 -17.46 15.58
N GLY A 37 20.44 -17.02 16.70
CA GLY A 37 21.06 -16.05 17.62
C GLY A 37 21.04 -14.60 17.12
N SER A 38 20.34 -14.33 16.00
CA SER A 38 20.15 -12.98 15.48
C SER A 38 19.25 -12.16 16.38
N LYS A 39 19.49 -10.85 16.43
CA LYS A 39 18.60 -9.87 17.06
C LYS A 39 17.54 -9.34 16.10
N SER A 40 17.37 -9.98 14.94
CA SER A 40 16.37 -9.57 13.95
C SER A 40 14.96 -9.62 14.52
N ASP A 41 14.27 -8.50 14.41
CA ASP A 41 12.91 -8.33 14.88
C ASP A 41 12.10 -7.47 13.91
N LEU A 42 10.80 -7.70 13.88
CA LEU A 42 9.87 -7.07 12.96
C LEU A 42 8.57 -6.77 13.69
N GLN A 43 8.27 -5.49 13.84
CA GLN A 43 7.09 -5.03 14.56
C GLN A 43 6.38 -3.91 13.78
N ARG A 44 5.09 -3.71 14.04
CA ARG A 44 4.35 -2.55 13.54
C ARG A 44 3.71 -1.80 14.69
N ALA A 45 3.85 -0.48 14.66
CA ALA A 45 3.06 0.44 15.45
C ALA A 45 2.34 1.40 14.49
N GLU A 46 1.02 1.51 14.62
CA GLU A 46 0.20 2.33 13.71
C GLU A 46 0.53 2.06 12.22
N ALA A 47 0.88 3.06 11.43
CA ALA A 47 1.23 2.90 10.02
C ALA A 47 2.74 2.74 9.79
N ILE A 48 3.51 2.31 10.79
CA ILE A 48 4.97 2.18 10.68
C ILE A 48 5.40 0.77 11.05
N ILE A 49 6.12 0.11 10.14
CA ILE A 49 6.81 -1.15 10.39
C ILE A 49 8.26 -0.84 10.75
N THR A 50 8.71 -1.31 11.90
CA THR A 50 10.09 -1.17 12.35
C THR A 50 10.78 -2.52 12.22
N ILE A 51 11.89 -2.54 11.48
CA ILE A 51 12.76 -3.69 11.34
C ILE A 51 14.04 -3.41 12.09
N ILE A 52 14.44 -4.33 12.97
CA ILE A 52 15.77 -4.35 13.58
C ILE A 52 16.49 -5.58 13.05
N SER A 53 17.78 -5.50 12.79
CA SER A 53 18.61 -6.63 12.33
C SER A 53 20.08 -6.42 12.66
N ASP A 54 20.88 -7.49 12.62
CA ASP A 54 22.29 -7.42 13.02
C ASP A 54 23.15 -6.62 12.02
N ASP A 55 22.83 -6.70 10.73
CA ASP A 55 23.57 -6.08 9.63
C ASP A 55 22.68 -5.90 8.39
N ASP A 56 23.20 -5.21 7.36
CA ASP A 56 22.47 -4.91 6.12
C ASP A 56 22.03 -6.17 5.36
N TYR A 57 22.79 -7.27 5.43
CA TYR A 57 22.45 -8.51 4.75
C TYR A 57 21.24 -9.19 5.38
N LYS A 58 21.19 -9.25 6.71
CA LYS A 58 20.04 -9.78 7.45
C LYS A 58 18.83 -8.88 7.30
N LEU A 59 19.01 -7.56 7.39
CA LEU A 59 17.92 -6.60 7.18
C LEU A 59 17.26 -6.81 5.82
N LYS A 60 18.06 -6.89 4.74
CA LYS A 60 17.56 -7.16 3.40
C LYS A 60 16.81 -8.49 3.33
N SER A 61 17.35 -9.54 3.95
CA SER A 61 16.68 -10.84 4.02
C SER A 61 15.34 -10.80 4.75
N VAL A 62 15.23 -10.02 5.84
CA VAL A 62 13.96 -9.79 6.55
C VAL A 62 12.95 -9.05 5.66
N ILE A 63 13.40 -8.02 4.94
CA ILE A 63 12.56 -7.26 4.00
C ILE A 63 12.04 -8.16 2.89
N ASP A 64 12.89 -8.99 2.29
CA ASP A 64 12.50 -9.91 1.21
C ASP A 64 11.43 -10.91 1.68
N ILE A 65 11.61 -11.47 2.89
CA ILE A 65 10.61 -12.35 3.51
C ILE A 65 9.29 -11.60 3.71
N LEU A 66 9.33 -10.40 4.30
CA LEU A 66 8.14 -9.58 4.55
C LEU A 66 7.40 -9.26 3.25
N GLN A 67 8.10 -8.79 2.23
CA GLN A 67 7.52 -8.51 0.92
C GLN A 67 6.83 -9.75 0.35
N GLY A 68 7.47 -10.92 0.43
CA GLY A 68 6.87 -12.19 0.00
C GLY A 68 5.59 -12.54 0.76
N LYS A 69 5.53 -12.30 2.08
CA LYS A 69 4.31 -12.54 2.88
C LYS A 69 3.19 -11.54 2.57
N LEU A 70 3.53 -10.26 2.35
CA LEU A 70 2.56 -9.22 2.00
C LEU A 70 1.90 -9.51 0.64
N VAL A 71 2.69 -9.83 -0.38
CA VAL A 71 2.17 -10.16 -1.72
C VAL A 71 1.25 -11.38 -1.66
N LYS A 72 1.60 -12.42 -0.90
CA LYS A 72 0.75 -13.61 -0.70
C LYS A 72 -0.59 -13.30 -0.03
N ARG A 73 -0.69 -12.18 0.70
CA ARG A 73 -1.92 -11.69 1.33
C ARG A 73 -2.64 -10.62 0.50
N GLY A 74 -2.21 -10.39 -0.74
CA GLY A 74 -2.81 -9.38 -1.61
C GLY A 74 -2.50 -7.94 -1.20
N ILE A 75 -1.47 -7.72 -0.37
CA ILE A 75 -1.01 -6.37 -0.03
C ILE A 75 0.04 -5.93 -1.05
N SER A 76 -0.28 -4.86 -1.78
CA SER A 76 0.62 -4.25 -2.76
C SER A 76 1.85 -3.66 -2.07
N LEU A 77 3.04 -3.90 -2.61
CA LEU A 77 4.27 -3.31 -2.10
C LEU A 77 4.33 -1.80 -2.35
N LYS A 78 3.45 -1.24 -3.20
CA LYS A 78 3.33 0.21 -3.41
C LYS A 78 2.89 0.96 -2.14
N PHE A 79 2.30 0.26 -1.18
CA PHE A 79 1.99 0.81 0.14
C PHE A 79 3.22 1.04 1.01
N LEU A 80 4.37 0.45 0.69
CA LEU A 80 5.57 0.56 1.52
C LEU A 80 6.45 1.72 1.07
N ASP A 81 6.79 2.59 2.01
CA ASP A 81 7.78 3.66 1.85
C ASP A 81 8.97 3.38 2.77
N TYR A 82 10.11 3.06 2.17
CA TYR A 82 11.30 2.60 2.87
C TYR A 82 12.12 3.79 3.37
N GLY A 83 12.23 3.92 4.68
CA GLY A 83 13.09 4.91 5.32
C GLY A 83 14.58 4.60 5.19
N LYS A 84 15.40 5.45 5.76
CA LYS A 84 16.86 5.24 5.82
C LYS A 84 17.20 4.11 6.79
N ILE A 85 18.29 3.43 6.50
CA ILE A 85 18.90 2.47 7.42
C ILE A 85 19.75 3.27 8.41
N GLU A 86 19.52 3.03 9.70
CA GLU A 86 20.18 3.75 10.80
C GLU A 86 20.82 2.76 11.77
N GLN A 87 21.90 3.19 12.43
CA GLN A 87 22.48 2.43 13.54
C GLN A 87 21.54 2.45 14.75
N ALA A 88 21.45 1.32 15.43
CA ALA A 88 20.62 1.10 16.60
C ALA A 88 21.45 0.50 17.75
N LEU A 89 20.80 0.34 18.90
CA LEU A 89 21.47 -0.12 20.13
C LEU A 89 22.04 -1.54 19.96
N GLY A 90 23.15 -1.79 20.66
CA GLY A 90 23.77 -3.13 20.70
C GLY A 90 24.39 -3.59 19.38
N GLY A 91 24.81 -2.66 18.53
CA GLY A 91 25.46 -2.94 17.24
C GLY A 91 24.51 -3.48 16.17
N THR A 92 23.22 -3.16 16.29
CA THR A 92 22.20 -3.52 15.30
C THR A 92 21.93 -2.35 14.37
N ILE A 93 21.25 -2.61 13.27
CA ILE A 93 20.67 -1.60 12.40
C ILE A 93 19.15 -1.63 12.47
N ARG A 94 18.55 -0.49 12.18
CA ARG A 94 17.11 -0.29 12.15
C ARG A 94 16.69 0.35 10.85
N GLN A 95 15.57 -0.08 10.30
CA GLN A 95 14.88 0.60 9.22
C GLN A 95 13.40 0.70 9.53
N GLU A 96 12.85 1.90 9.37
CA GLU A 96 11.41 2.13 9.44
C GLU A 96 10.82 2.13 8.03
N ILE A 97 9.68 1.47 7.87
CA ILE A 97 8.92 1.42 6.64
C ILE A 97 7.54 2.00 6.94
N LYS A 98 7.23 3.14 6.33
CA LYS A 98 5.91 3.74 6.45
C LYS A 98 4.93 3.03 5.52
N ILE A 99 3.73 2.77 6.02
CA ILE A 99 2.61 2.23 5.26
C ILE A 99 1.78 3.42 4.79
N LYS A 100 1.82 3.70 3.48
CA LYS A 100 1.01 4.75 2.87
C LYS A 100 -0.47 4.43 3.05
N GLN A 101 -1.23 5.43 3.50
CA GLN A 101 -2.68 5.35 3.71
C GLN A 101 -3.35 6.57 3.09
N GLY A 102 -4.41 6.32 2.34
CA GLY A 102 -5.15 7.35 1.63
C GLY A 102 -4.50 7.79 0.33
N ILE A 103 -5.17 8.74 -0.33
CA ILE A 103 -4.73 9.39 -1.56
C ILE A 103 -4.39 10.85 -1.23
N GLU A 104 -3.13 11.22 -1.41
CA GLU A 104 -2.69 12.59 -1.16
C GLU A 104 -3.20 13.55 -2.24
N GLN A 105 -3.21 14.85 -1.93
CA GLN A 105 -3.79 15.87 -2.82
C GLN A 105 -3.14 15.89 -4.21
N GLU A 106 -1.83 15.64 -4.30
CA GLU A 106 -1.10 15.60 -5.57
C GLU A 106 -1.56 14.42 -6.44
N GLN A 107 -1.63 13.23 -5.86
CA GLN A 107 -2.13 12.01 -6.52
C GLN A 107 -3.61 12.15 -6.90
N ALA A 108 -4.42 12.76 -6.04
CA ALA A 108 -5.83 13.03 -6.32
C ALA A 108 -6.02 13.97 -7.52
N LYS A 109 -5.15 14.98 -7.66
CA LYS A 109 -5.13 15.87 -8.83
C LYS A 109 -4.72 15.12 -10.09
N GLU A 110 -3.73 14.23 -10.01
CA GLU A 110 -3.30 13.40 -11.13
C GLU A 110 -4.41 12.47 -11.62
N ILE A 111 -5.05 11.74 -10.70
CA ILE A 111 -6.20 10.87 -11.00
C ILE A 111 -7.33 11.67 -11.67
N ASN A 112 -7.68 12.83 -11.12
CA ASN A 112 -8.69 13.70 -11.70
C ASN A 112 -8.34 14.18 -13.11
N LYS A 113 -7.07 14.50 -13.35
CA LYS A 113 -6.58 14.90 -14.67
C LYS A 113 -6.73 13.74 -15.66
N THR A 114 -6.31 12.53 -15.28
CA THR A 114 -6.47 11.33 -16.09
C THR A 114 -7.93 11.06 -16.45
N ILE A 115 -8.86 11.19 -15.50
CA ILE A 115 -10.31 11.02 -15.76
C ILE A 115 -10.81 12.06 -16.77
N LYS A 116 -10.42 13.33 -16.61
CA LYS A 116 -10.85 14.42 -17.51
C LYS A 116 -10.33 14.26 -18.94
N GLU A 117 -9.11 13.73 -19.10
CA GLU A 117 -8.50 13.48 -20.41
C GLU A 117 -9.27 12.44 -21.23
N MET A 118 -10.05 11.56 -20.58
CA MET A 118 -10.89 10.58 -21.27
C MET A 118 -12.11 11.21 -21.98
N LYS A 119 -12.47 12.45 -21.64
CA LYS A 119 -13.64 13.18 -22.18
C LYS A 119 -14.97 12.41 -22.04
N LEU A 120 -15.08 11.53 -21.05
CA LEU A 120 -16.32 10.83 -20.69
C LEU A 120 -17.25 11.72 -19.87
N LYS A 121 -18.55 11.41 -19.84
CA LYS A 121 -19.56 12.12 -19.02
C LYS A 121 -19.51 11.67 -17.56
N VAL A 122 -18.33 11.80 -16.94
CA VAL A 122 -18.02 11.38 -15.57
C VAL A 122 -17.65 12.61 -14.74
N GLN A 123 -18.08 12.64 -13.49
CA GLN A 123 -17.67 13.62 -12.49
C GLN A 123 -16.81 12.94 -11.44
N SER A 124 -15.76 13.61 -10.99
CA SER A 124 -14.90 13.13 -9.90
C SER A 124 -14.73 14.21 -8.82
N GLN A 125 -14.86 13.82 -7.56
CA GLN A 125 -14.80 14.69 -6.40
C GLN A 125 -13.80 14.14 -5.38
N ILE A 126 -12.87 14.96 -4.93
CA ILE A 126 -11.97 14.62 -3.82
C ILE A 126 -12.74 14.75 -2.51
N GLN A 127 -12.72 13.71 -1.68
CA GLN A 127 -13.38 13.66 -0.37
C GLN A 127 -12.36 13.22 0.67
N GLY A 128 -11.62 14.16 1.24
CA GLY A 128 -10.53 13.83 2.15
C GLY A 128 -9.41 13.06 1.43
N ASP A 129 -9.19 11.82 1.83
CA ASP A 129 -8.16 10.91 1.34
C ASP A 129 -8.66 9.91 0.27
N GLN A 130 -9.87 10.12 -0.26
CA GLN A 130 -10.48 9.31 -1.31
C GLN A 130 -11.08 10.16 -2.42
N LEU A 131 -11.42 9.55 -3.57
CA LEU A 131 -12.11 10.21 -4.67
C LEU A 131 -13.41 9.49 -5.00
N ARG A 132 -14.54 10.19 -4.96
CA ARG A 132 -15.80 9.67 -5.50
C ARG A 132 -15.89 9.96 -7.00
N VAL A 133 -16.21 8.94 -7.77
CA VAL A 133 -16.43 9.03 -9.23
C VAL A 133 -17.88 8.67 -9.52
N SER A 134 -18.59 9.55 -10.22
CA SER A 134 -20.02 9.41 -10.52
C SER A 134 -20.32 9.60 -12.00
N ALA A 135 -21.26 8.82 -12.55
CA ALA A 135 -21.70 8.94 -13.94
C ALA A 135 -23.13 8.40 -14.13
N LYS A 136 -23.77 8.83 -15.23
CA LYS A 136 -25.09 8.32 -15.62
C LYS A 136 -25.04 6.91 -16.22
N LYS A 137 -23.89 6.51 -16.77
CA LYS A 137 -23.70 5.21 -17.44
C LYS A 137 -22.66 4.39 -16.68
N ILE A 138 -23.00 3.15 -16.37
CA ILE A 138 -22.08 2.19 -15.76
C ILE A 138 -20.87 1.94 -16.67
N ASP A 139 -21.06 1.89 -17.99
CA ASP A 139 -19.98 1.68 -18.97
C ASP A 139 -18.90 2.76 -18.87
N ASP A 140 -19.28 4.02 -18.63
CA ASP A 140 -18.33 5.11 -18.47
C ASP A 140 -17.50 4.91 -17.18
N LEU A 141 -18.11 4.40 -16.10
CA LEU A 141 -17.40 4.06 -14.85
C LEU A 141 -16.43 2.90 -15.05
N GLN A 142 -16.84 1.86 -15.78
CA GLN A 142 -15.98 0.71 -16.11
C GLN A 142 -14.78 1.15 -16.96
N ALA A 143 -14.99 2.03 -17.94
CA ALA A 143 -13.91 2.59 -18.75
C ALA A 143 -12.91 3.37 -17.89
N VAL A 144 -13.39 4.18 -16.93
CA VAL A 144 -12.51 4.91 -16.00
C VAL A 144 -11.69 3.94 -15.16
N MET A 145 -12.30 2.90 -14.57
CA MET A 145 -11.58 1.90 -13.79
C MET A 145 -10.50 1.20 -14.60
N GLN A 146 -10.80 0.78 -15.84
CA GLN A 146 -9.83 0.15 -16.73
C GLN A 146 -8.67 1.10 -17.06
N LYS A 147 -8.97 2.35 -17.37
CA LYS A 147 -7.93 3.35 -17.69
C LYS A 147 -7.02 3.61 -16.49
N LEU A 148 -7.58 3.79 -15.30
CA LEU A 148 -6.80 4.04 -14.09
C LEU A 148 -5.92 2.85 -13.70
N LYS A 149 -6.38 1.61 -13.93
CA LYS A 149 -5.57 0.40 -13.74
C LYS A 149 -4.38 0.29 -14.72
N GLN A 150 -4.47 0.91 -15.90
CA GLN A 150 -3.39 0.91 -16.89
C GLN A 150 -2.34 2.00 -16.64
N VAL A 151 -2.67 3.02 -15.85
CA VAL A 151 -1.74 4.10 -15.52
C VAL A 151 -0.90 3.67 -14.32
N ASN A 152 0.41 3.85 -14.41
CA ASN A 152 1.32 3.47 -13.34
C ASN A 152 1.40 4.57 -12.27
N PHE A 153 0.40 4.63 -11.41
CA PHE A 153 0.44 5.51 -10.23
C PHE A 153 1.46 5.00 -9.18
N PRO A 154 2.05 5.91 -8.39
CA PRO A 154 2.97 5.56 -7.30
C PRO A 154 2.26 4.95 -6.08
N ILE A 155 0.94 4.83 -6.13
CA ILE A 155 0.08 4.22 -5.12
C ILE A 155 -0.73 3.09 -5.73
N GLU A 156 -1.22 2.19 -4.86
CA GLU A 156 -2.18 1.17 -5.24
C GLU A 156 -3.59 1.75 -5.21
N LEU A 157 -4.34 1.62 -6.31
CA LEU A 157 -5.71 2.11 -6.38
C LEU A 157 -6.69 0.96 -6.15
N GLN A 158 -7.61 1.18 -5.22
CA GLN A 158 -8.73 0.30 -4.93
C GLN A 158 -10.01 0.99 -5.35
N PHE A 159 -10.96 0.19 -5.87
CA PHE A 159 -12.24 0.68 -6.34
C PHE A 159 -13.33 0.01 -5.49
N VAL A 160 -14.01 0.79 -4.66
CA VAL A 160 -14.91 0.31 -3.60
C VAL A 160 -16.22 1.12 -3.58
N ASN A 161 -17.15 0.74 -2.70
CA ASN A 161 -18.42 1.45 -2.47
C ASN A 161 -19.21 1.77 -3.76
N TYR A 162 -19.43 0.74 -4.58
CA TYR A 162 -20.25 0.85 -5.80
C TYR A 162 -21.71 1.13 -5.46
N ARG A 163 -22.31 2.13 -6.10
CA ARG A 163 -23.71 2.55 -5.93
C ARG A 163 -24.38 2.80 -7.27
#